data_AF-A0A7S2MM35-F1
#
_entry.id   AF-A0A7S2MM35-F1
#
_cell.length_a   1.000
_cell.length_b   1.000
_cell.length_c   1.000
_cell.angle_alpha   90.00
_cell.angle_beta   90.00
_cell.angle_gamma   90.00
#
_symmetry.space_group_name_H-M   'P 1'
#
loop_
_entity.id
_entity.type
_entity.pdbx_description
1 polymer ?
#
loop_
_entity_poly.entity_id
_entity_poly.type
_entity_poly.pdbx_seq_one_letter_code
_entity_poly.pdbx_strand_id
1 'polypeptide(L)'
;GILGAFRCQPGVDELVIGKRRGLMRICAEEGATVFTGWFFGTTDMLTVVQDPFGIMETVSRKLQAGMLLCYGRWYLPIPRRIAVTLSYDFYQIKEKNASPTQEELNKLHDEVYGGLKRVHEKHKIYAGYPDRTLIVT
;
A
#
# COMPACT_ATOMS: atom_id res chain seq x y z
N GLY A 1 -6.23 -0.48 2.47
CA GLY A 1 -7.69 -0.69 2.67
C GLY A 1 -8.47 0.00 1.56
N ILE A 2 -9.80 -0.09 1.53
CA ILE A 2 -10.63 0.42 0.42
C ILE A 2 -10.43 1.92 0.12
N LEU A 3 -10.16 2.71 1.16
CA LEU A 3 -9.82 4.14 1.06
C LEU A 3 -8.61 4.38 0.14
N GLY A 4 -7.58 3.53 0.19
CA GLY A 4 -6.39 3.66 -0.65
C GLY A 4 -6.69 3.48 -2.14
N ALA A 5 -7.72 2.70 -2.48
CA ALA A 5 -8.10 2.53 -3.88
C ALA A 5 -8.74 3.81 -4.46
N PHE A 6 -9.49 4.58 -3.66
CA PHE A 6 -10.08 5.85 -4.08
C PHE A 6 -9.08 7.00 -4.16
N ARG A 7 -7.93 6.88 -3.50
CA ARG A 7 -6.82 7.85 -3.59
C ARG A 7 -5.77 7.49 -4.64
N CYS A 8 -5.92 6.34 -5.30
CA CYS A 8 -5.03 5.92 -6.36
C CYS A 8 -5.15 6.88 -7.55
N GLN A 9 -4.06 7.60 -7.84
CA GLN A 9 -3.98 8.53 -8.95
C GLN A 9 -2.71 8.23 -9.76
N PRO A 10 -2.78 8.23 -11.11
CA PRO A 10 -1.59 8.19 -11.94
C PRO A 10 -0.66 9.35 -11.56
N GLY A 11 0.65 9.12 -11.52
CA GLY A 11 1.59 10.15 -11.06
C GLY A 11 1.87 10.15 -9.54
N VAL A 12 1.01 9.52 -8.73
CA VAL A 12 1.09 9.62 -7.26
C VAL A 12 1.27 8.24 -6.63
N ASP A 13 2.28 8.13 -5.77
CA ASP A 13 2.55 6.94 -4.99
C ASP A 13 2.08 7.21 -3.54
N GLU A 14 0.85 6.81 -3.20
CA GLU A 14 0.28 6.98 -1.86
C GLU A 14 -0.01 5.61 -1.21
N LEU A 15 0.45 5.47 0.03
CA LEU A 15 0.20 4.32 0.89
C LEU A 15 -0.67 4.77 2.07
N VAL A 16 -1.94 4.36 2.02
CA VAL A 16 -2.91 4.64 3.08
C VAL A 16 -2.88 3.53 4.14
N ILE A 17 -2.36 3.85 5.33
CA ILE A 17 -2.17 2.93 6.45
C ILE A 17 -3.19 3.19 7.54
N GLY A 18 -3.89 2.14 7.97
CA GLY A 18 -4.82 2.23 9.08
C GLY A 18 -4.13 2.21 10.46
N LYS A 19 -4.86 2.64 11.49
CA LYS A 19 -4.44 2.53 12.91
C LYS A 19 -4.41 1.09 13.45
N ARG A 20 -4.78 0.09 12.64
CA ARG A 20 -4.88 -1.30 13.08
C ARG A 20 -3.49 -1.90 13.24
N ARG A 21 -3.28 -2.63 14.33
CA ARG A 21 -2.01 -3.33 14.65
C ARG A 21 -2.14 -4.85 14.70
N GLY A 22 -3.28 -5.39 14.25
CA GLY A 22 -3.55 -6.83 14.29
C GLY A 22 -2.52 -7.66 13.51
N LEU A 23 -2.08 -7.19 12.34
CA LEU A 23 -1.03 -7.87 11.57
C LEU A 23 0.29 -7.93 12.35
N MET A 24 0.73 -6.79 12.91
CA MET A 24 1.97 -6.73 13.70
C MET A 24 1.91 -7.62 14.93
N ARG A 25 0.72 -7.73 15.55
CA ARG A 25 0.49 -8.61 16.69
C ARG A 25 0.71 -10.07 16.33
N ILE A 26 0.06 -10.55 15.26
CA ILE A 26 0.25 -11.92 14.78
C ILE A 26 1.72 -12.17 14.43
N CYS A 27 2.38 -11.23 13.75
CA CYS A 27 3.79 -11.37 13.42
C CYS A 27 4.68 -11.46 14.68
N ALA A 28 4.42 -10.65 15.70
CA ALA A 28 5.18 -10.67 16.97
C ALA A 28 4.93 -11.95 17.79
N GLU A 29 3.70 -12.43 17.84
CA GLU A 29 3.32 -13.67 18.52
C GLU A 29 3.98 -14.88 17.85
N GLU A 30 4.01 -14.91 16.52
CA GLU A 30 4.55 -16.02 15.75
C GLU A 30 6.05 -15.91 15.46
N GLY A 31 6.69 -14.77 15.69
CA GLY A 31 8.07 -14.50 15.29
C GLY A 31 8.27 -14.55 13.77
N ALA A 32 7.29 -14.06 13.02
CA ALA A 32 7.28 -14.15 11.57
C ALA A 32 8.22 -13.11 10.93
N THR A 33 8.83 -13.47 9.78
CA THR A 33 9.51 -12.49 8.92
C THR A 33 8.49 -11.70 8.12
N VAL A 34 8.55 -10.38 8.20
CA VAL A 34 7.64 -9.47 7.49
C VAL A 34 8.34 -8.94 6.25
N PHE A 35 7.78 -9.23 5.07
CA PHE A 35 8.27 -8.67 3.81
C PHE A 35 7.58 -7.36 3.49
N THR A 36 8.35 -6.36 3.10
CA THR A 36 7.89 -5.02 2.72
C THR A 36 8.14 -4.82 1.24
N GLY A 37 7.09 -5.02 0.43
CA GLY A 37 7.15 -4.91 -1.03
C GLY A 37 6.45 -3.65 -1.56
N TRP A 38 7.08 -2.96 -2.50
CA TRP A 38 6.47 -1.89 -3.30
C TRP A 38 6.40 -2.29 -4.77
N PHE A 39 5.26 -2.02 -5.41
CA PHE A 39 5.02 -2.31 -6.82
C PHE A 39 4.95 -1.01 -7.63
N PHE A 40 6.04 -0.67 -8.31
CA PHE A 40 6.10 0.49 -9.19
C PHE A 40 5.25 0.29 -10.45
N GLY A 41 4.67 1.38 -10.97
CA GLY A 41 3.87 1.40 -12.21
C GLY A 41 2.44 0.88 -12.09
N THR A 42 2.05 0.33 -10.94
CA THR A 42 0.69 -0.17 -10.71
C THR A 42 -0.35 0.94 -10.72
N THR A 43 -0.03 2.13 -10.19
CA THR A 43 -0.90 3.31 -10.18
C THR A 43 -1.16 3.89 -11.57
N ASP A 44 -0.27 3.60 -12.54
CA ASP A 44 -0.38 4.10 -13.92
C ASP A 44 -1.11 3.10 -14.86
N MET A 45 -1.31 1.85 -14.43
CA MET A 45 -1.96 0.80 -15.23
C MET A 45 -3.43 1.10 -15.53
N LEU A 46 -4.18 1.57 -14.54
CA LEU A 46 -5.60 1.90 -14.63
C LEU A 46 -5.84 3.22 -13.90
N THR A 47 -6.60 4.11 -14.52
CA THR A 47 -7.05 5.35 -13.88
C THR A 47 -8.33 5.07 -13.12
N VAL A 48 -8.33 5.35 -11.81
CA VAL A 48 -9.53 5.28 -10.99
C VAL A 48 -10.29 6.59 -11.13
N VAL A 49 -11.60 6.49 -11.41
CA VAL A 49 -12.52 7.63 -11.39
C VAL A 49 -12.57 8.15 -9.96
N GLN A 50 -12.12 9.39 -9.77
CA GLN A 50 -12.12 10.03 -8.46
C GLN A 50 -13.56 10.32 -8.03
N ASP A 51 -13.82 10.14 -6.74
CA ASP A 51 -15.13 10.36 -6.11
C ASP A 51 -15.07 11.61 -5.22
N PRO A 52 -15.08 12.83 -5.79
CA PRO A 52 -14.89 14.07 -5.03
C PRO A 52 -16.01 14.32 -4.00
N PHE A 53 -17.19 13.71 -4.21
CA PHE A 53 -18.34 13.83 -3.30
C PHE A 53 -18.45 12.67 -2.31
N GLY A 54 -17.55 11.68 -2.36
CA GLY A 54 -17.53 10.53 -1.45
C GLY A 54 -18.73 9.58 -1.57
N ILE A 55 -19.50 9.65 -2.66
CA ILE A 55 -20.73 8.88 -2.86
C ILE A 55 -20.38 7.40 -3.07
N MET A 56 -19.47 7.10 -3.98
CA MET A 56 -19.01 5.75 -4.28
C MET A 56 -18.32 5.14 -3.07
N GLU A 57 -17.51 5.93 -2.36
CA GLU A 57 -16.83 5.52 -1.14
C GLU A 57 -17.81 5.16 -0.02
N THR A 58 -18.86 5.96 0.16
CA THR A 58 -19.92 5.71 1.16
C THR A 58 -20.71 4.45 0.83
N VAL A 59 -21.11 4.27 -0.43
CA VAL A 59 -21.84 3.06 -0.84
C VAL A 59 -20.95 1.82 -0.77
N SER A 60 -19.69 1.93 -1.19
CA SER A 60 -18.67 0.88 -1.11
C SER A 60 -18.46 0.37 0.32
N ARG A 61 -18.35 1.29 1.29
CA ARG A 61 -18.30 0.95 2.72
C ARG A 61 -19.57 0.28 3.22
N LYS A 62 -20.74 0.77 2.82
CA LYS A 62 -22.04 0.24 3.26
C LYS A 62 -22.28 -1.17 2.72
N LEU A 63 -21.89 -1.43 1.47
CA LEU A 63 -22.02 -2.74 0.82
C LEU A 63 -20.86 -3.69 1.15
N GLN A 64 -19.80 -3.20 1.82
CA GLN A 64 -18.53 -3.91 2.01
C GLN A 64 -17.95 -4.47 0.69
N ALA A 65 -18.20 -3.76 -0.41
CA ALA A 65 -17.84 -4.17 -1.76
C ALA A 65 -17.02 -3.06 -2.46
N GLY A 66 -15.93 -3.47 -3.12
CA GLY A 66 -15.02 -2.60 -3.89
C GLY A 66 -15.67 -1.97 -5.12
N MET A 67 -16.57 -1.01 -4.94
CA MET A 67 -17.15 -0.26 -6.06
C MET A 67 -16.18 0.80 -6.56
N LEU A 68 -15.30 0.39 -7.48
CA LEU A 68 -14.32 1.26 -8.12
C LEU A 68 -14.60 1.25 -9.62
N LEU A 69 -14.83 2.44 -10.18
CA LEU A 69 -14.83 2.61 -11.62
C LEU A 69 -13.41 2.95 -12.05
N CYS A 70 -12.84 2.12 -12.91
CA CYS A 70 -11.50 2.32 -13.43
C CYS A 70 -11.46 2.08 -14.94
N TYR A 71 -10.57 2.80 -15.62
CA TYR A 71 -10.41 2.71 -17.06
C TYR A 71 -8.94 2.80 -17.46
N GLY A 72 -8.60 2.20 -18.60
CA GLY A 72 -7.26 2.22 -19.17
C GLY A 72 -7.32 2.45 -20.67
N ARG A 73 -6.96 1.43 -21.46
CA ARG A 73 -6.95 1.50 -22.92
C ARG A 73 -8.37 1.69 -23.47
N TRP A 74 -8.52 2.65 -24.39
CA TRP A 74 -9.79 2.97 -25.05
C TRP A 74 -10.94 3.28 -24.08
N TYR A 75 -10.64 3.78 -22.87
CA TYR A 75 -11.62 4.02 -21.80
C TYR A 75 -12.36 2.76 -21.31
N LEU A 76 -11.86 1.57 -21.66
CA LEU A 76 -12.36 0.29 -21.17
C LEU A 76 -11.59 -0.11 -19.90
N PRO A 77 -12.08 -1.07 -19.09
CA PRO A 77 -11.37 -1.64 -17.94
C PRO A 77 -10.22 -2.56 -18.37
N ILE A 78 -9.41 -2.11 -19.32
CA ILE A 78 -8.28 -2.82 -19.91
C ILE A 78 -7.00 -2.07 -19.52
N PRO A 79 -6.08 -2.68 -18.75
CA PRO A 79 -4.86 -2.02 -18.29
C PRO A 79 -3.97 -1.49 -19.42
N ARG A 80 -3.31 -0.36 -19.18
CA ARG A 80 -2.23 0.17 -20.04
C ARG A 80 -1.00 -0.75 -19.95
N ARG A 81 -0.20 -0.80 -21.02
CA ARG A 81 1.06 -1.56 -21.03
C ARG A 81 2.14 -0.76 -20.29
N ILE A 82 2.18 -0.90 -18.98
CA ILE A 82 3.18 -0.30 -18.10
C ILE A 82 4.04 -1.41 -17.50
N ALA A 83 5.36 -1.21 -17.44
CA ALA A 83 6.25 -2.12 -16.75
C ALA A 83 6.01 -2.04 -15.24
N VAL A 84 5.79 -3.19 -14.60
CA VAL A 84 5.63 -3.29 -13.15
C VAL A 84 6.89 -3.89 -12.57
N THR A 85 7.51 -3.14 -11.66
CA THR A 85 8.72 -3.57 -10.94
C THR A 85 8.36 -3.76 -9.47
N LEU A 86 8.58 -4.97 -8.97
CA LEU A 86 8.48 -5.27 -7.54
C LEU A 86 9.86 -5.06 -6.91
N SER A 87 9.91 -4.24 -5.87
CA SER A 87 11.05 -4.12 -4.98
C SER A 87 10.63 -4.53 -3.59
N TYR A 88 11.48 -5.26 -2.86
CA TYR A 88 11.15 -5.73 -1.52
C TYR A 88 12.34 -5.63 -0.58
N ASP A 89 12.03 -5.54 0.71
CA ASP A 89 12.93 -5.73 1.83
C ASP A 89 12.24 -6.64 2.85
N PHE A 90 12.95 -7.05 3.89
CA PHE A 90 12.37 -7.87 4.95
C PHE A 90 12.80 -7.40 6.33
N TYR A 91 11.88 -7.55 7.27
CA TYR A 91 12.12 -7.35 8.68
C TYR A 91 11.94 -8.68 9.41
N GLN A 92 13.00 -9.18 10.02
CA GLN A 92 12.97 -10.42 10.77
C GLN A 92 12.73 -10.13 12.25
N ILE A 93 11.64 -10.68 12.79
CA ILE A 93 11.34 -10.62 14.22
C ILE A 93 12.25 -11.63 14.92
N LYS A 94 13.09 -11.12 15.82
CA LYS A 94 14.13 -11.93 16.49
C LYS A 94 13.59 -12.79 17.62
N GLU A 95 12.61 -12.27 18.35
CA GLU A 95 12.06 -12.90 19.55
C GLU A 95 10.53 -12.93 19.48
N LYS A 96 9.95 -14.10 19.76
CA LYS A 96 8.49 -14.25 19.86
C LYS A 96 8.00 -13.62 21.16
N ASN A 97 6.93 -12.84 21.07
CA ASN A 97 6.26 -12.28 22.23
C ASN A 97 4.77 -12.66 22.18
N ALA A 98 4.34 -13.53 23.09
CA ALA A 98 2.96 -14.03 23.15
C ALA A 98 1.95 -12.98 23.68
N SER A 99 2.42 -11.84 24.19
CA SER A 99 1.57 -10.75 24.69
C SER A 99 2.24 -9.41 24.44
N PRO A 100 2.42 -9.01 23.17
CA PRO A 100 3.12 -7.79 22.81
C PRO A 100 2.33 -6.57 23.28
N THR A 101 3.04 -5.65 23.92
CA THR A 101 2.48 -4.38 24.36
C THR A 101 2.11 -3.50 23.18
N GLN A 102 1.19 -2.55 23.39
CA GLN A 102 0.77 -1.65 22.32
C GLN A 102 1.93 -0.78 21.80
N GLU A 103 2.90 -0.45 22.65
CA GLU A 103 4.10 0.30 22.26
C GLU A 103 5.03 -0.52 21.38
N GLU A 104 5.27 -1.79 21.70
CA GLU A 104 6.06 -2.70 20.86
C GLU A 104 5.41 -2.89 19.49
N LEU A 105 4.08 -3.04 19.45
CA LEU A 105 3.34 -3.12 18.19
C LEU A 105 3.43 -1.86 17.36
N ASN A 106 3.47 -0.68 17.98
CA ASN A 106 3.65 0.58 17.27
C ASN A 106 5.09 0.70 16.73
N LYS A 107 6.10 0.32 17.51
CA LYS A 107 7.50 0.30 17.04
C LYS A 107 7.68 -0.66 15.86
N LEU A 108 7.14 -1.87 15.97
CA LEU A 108 7.20 -2.87 14.90
C LEU A 108 6.48 -2.37 13.63
N HIS A 109 5.29 -1.77 13.81
CA HIS A 109 4.57 -1.14 12.72
C HIS A 109 5.43 -0.09 12.03
N ASP A 110 5.99 0.85 12.78
CA ASP A 110 6.78 1.95 12.22
C ASP A 110 8.06 1.46 11.53
N GLU A 111 8.68 0.39 12.02
CA GLU A 111 9.84 -0.23 11.38
C GLU A 111 9.48 -0.89 10.04
N VAL A 112 8.39 -1.67 10.00
CA VAL A 112 7.90 -2.31 8.77
C VAL A 112 7.54 -1.26 7.73
N TYR A 113 6.78 -0.22 8.09
CA TYR A 113 6.41 0.83 7.14
C TYR A 113 7.56 1.78 6.79
N GLY A 114 8.52 1.97 7.70
CA GLY A 114 9.81 2.58 7.41
C GLY A 114 10.55 1.81 6.31
N GLY A 115 10.51 0.47 6.36
CA GLY A 115 11.02 -0.42 5.32
C GLY A 115 10.43 -0.13 3.94
N LEU A 116 9.12 0.07 3.84
CA LEU A 116 8.47 0.41 2.56
C LEU A 116 8.97 1.73 1.98
N LYS A 117 9.13 2.77 2.81
CA LYS A 117 9.72 4.05 2.37
C LYS A 117 11.16 3.87 1.89
N ARG A 118 11.97 3.10 2.62
CA ARG A 118 13.36 2.81 2.23
C ARG A 118 13.44 2.07 0.89
N VAL A 119 12.61 1.04 0.71
CA VAL A 119 12.53 0.26 -0.53
C VAL A 119 12.10 1.13 -1.70
N HIS A 120 11.10 1.98 -1.51
CA HIS A 120 10.62 2.90 -2.52
C HIS A 120 11.74 3.84 -2.97
N GLU A 121 12.32 4.60 -2.03
CA GLU A 121 13.33 5.60 -2.33
C GLU A 121 14.59 4.99 -2.96
N LYS A 122 15.02 3.82 -2.49
CA LYS A 122 16.18 3.12 -3.03
C LYS A 122 15.98 2.66 -4.49
N HIS A 123 14.78 2.22 -4.86
CA HIS A 123 14.56 1.55 -6.14
C HIS A 123 13.77 2.37 -7.18
N LYS A 124 13.19 3.52 -6.80
CA LYS A 124 12.36 4.33 -7.71
C LYS A 124 13.07 4.72 -9.01
N ILE A 125 14.37 5.06 -8.94
CA ILE A 125 15.15 5.44 -10.12
C ILE A 125 15.32 4.22 -11.05
N TYR A 126 15.70 3.07 -10.49
CA TYR A 126 15.85 1.81 -11.24
C TYR A 126 14.52 1.32 -11.83
N ALA A 127 13.41 1.63 -11.17
CA ALA A 127 12.08 1.30 -11.65
C ALA A 127 11.55 2.27 -12.72
N GLY A 128 12.26 3.36 -13.04
CA GLY A 128 11.86 4.36 -14.04
C GLY A 128 11.00 5.50 -13.51
N TYR A 129 11.00 5.72 -12.19
CA TYR A 129 10.14 6.68 -11.48
C TYR A 129 10.95 7.66 -10.60
N PRO A 130 11.91 8.43 -11.16
CA PRO A 130 12.82 9.27 -10.36
C PRO A 130 12.12 10.35 -9.54
N ASP A 131 11.02 10.90 -10.07
CA ASP A 131 10.28 12.02 -9.47
C ASP A 131 9.16 11.56 -8.51
N ARG A 132 8.97 10.25 -8.33
CA ARG A 132 7.95 9.75 -7.40
C ARG A 132 8.44 9.87 -5.96
N THR A 133 7.50 10.12 -5.07
CA THR A 133 7.71 10.10 -3.61
C THR A 133 6.58 9.31 -2.98
N LEU A 134 6.92 8.44 -2.04
CA LEU A 134 5.92 7.67 -1.30
C LEU A 134 5.28 8.54 -0.20
N ILE A 135 4.03 8.93 -0.43
CA ILE A 135 3.19 9.58 0.58
C ILE A 135 2.61 8.49 1.48
N VAL A 136 2.78 8.63 2.79
CA VAL A 136 2.20 7.69 3.76
C VAL A 136 1.18 8.43 4.60
N THR A 137 -0.07 7.98 4.59
CA THR A 137 -1.22 8.67 5.22
C THR A 137 -2.09 7.73 6.05
#